data_AF-A0A800KN00-F1
#
_entry.id   AF-A0A800KN00-F1
#
_cell.length_a   1.000
_cell.length_b   1.000
_cell.length_c   1.000
_cell.angle_alpha   90.00
_cell.angle_beta   90.00
_cell.angle_gamma   90.00
#
_symmetry.space_group_name_H-M   'P 1'
#
loop_
_entity.id
_entity.type
_entity.pdbx_description
1 polymer ?
#
loop_
_entity_poly.entity_id
_entity_poly.type
_entity_poly.pdbx_seq_one_letter_code
_entity_poly.pdbx_strand_id
1 'polypeptide(L)' 'MSTRNTPFQHTTVKRDQTNGGKAMLNVGDPAPDFNALNHAGNEVRLSDLRGSKVWLWFFSSPGGGN' A
#
# COMPACT_ATOMS: atom_id res chain seq x y z
N MET A 1 -51.26 22.74 12.93
CA MET A 1 -50.07 22.53 12.07
C MET A 1 -48.94 22.00 12.93
N SER A 2 -48.42 20.80 12.64
CA SER A 2 -47.29 20.19 13.37
C SER A 2 -46.28 19.70 12.33
N THR A 3 -45.13 20.35 12.28
CA THR A 3 -44.05 20.07 11.31
C THR A 3 -43.31 18.81 11.74
N ARG A 4 -43.44 17.73 10.95
CA ARG A 4 -42.66 16.51 11.12
C ARG A 4 -41.22 16.77 10.66
N ASN A 5 -40.29 16.85 11.61
CA ASN A 5 -38.85 16.78 11.32
C ASN A 5 -38.49 15.35 10.94
N THR A 6 -38.25 15.11 9.65
CA THR A 6 -37.62 13.87 9.16
C THR A 6 -36.10 13.98 9.37
N PRO A 7 -35.45 13.09 10.14
CA PRO A 7 -33.99 13.06 10.18
C PRO A 7 -33.48 12.55 8.83
N PHE A 8 -32.61 13.33 8.19
CA PHE A 8 -31.82 12.86 7.06
C PHE A 8 -30.94 11.71 7.54
N GLN A 9 -31.26 10.49 7.13
CA GLN A 9 -30.40 9.35 7.34
C GLN A 9 -29.13 9.56 6.51
N HIS A 10 -28.00 9.83 7.16
CA HIS A 10 -26.70 9.57 6.53
C HIS A 10 -26.63 8.05 6.34
N THR A 11 -27.05 7.58 5.17
CA THR A 11 -26.67 6.24 4.71
C THR A 11 -25.19 6.28 4.45
N THR A 12 -24.40 5.97 5.49
CA THR A 12 -23.02 5.56 5.30
C THR A 12 -23.06 4.32 4.42
N VAL A 13 -22.88 4.52 3.12
CA VAL A 13 -22.54 3.45 2.19
C VAL A 13 -21.24 2.87 2.74
N LYS A 14 -21.33 1.72 3.41
CA LYS A 14 -20.14 0.93 3.72
C LYS A 14 -19.52 0.63 2.37
N ARG A 15 -18.38 1.25 2.07
CA ARG A 15 -17.63 0.90 0.87
C ARG A 15 -17.44 -0.60 0.93
N ASP A 16 -17.99 -1.27 -0.07
CA ASP A 16 -17.70 -2.66 -0.37
C ASP A 16 -16.18 -2.78 -0.51
N GLN A 17 -15.54 -3.33 0.52
CA GLN A 17 -14.14 -3.71 0.52
C GLN A 17 -14.03 -4.94 -0.36
N THR A 18 -14.05 -4.73 -1.67
CA THR A 18 -13.47 -5.69 -2.60
C THR A 18 -12.03 -5.94 -2.13
N ASN A 19 -11.76 -7.19 -1.77
CA ASN A 19 -10.56 -7.70 -1.13
C ASN A 19 -9.29 -7.45 -1.96
N GLY A 20 -8.76 -6.23 -1.87
CA GLY A 20 -7.43 -5.84 -2.32
C GLY A 20 -6.76 -4.98 -1.25
N GLY A 21 -6.96 -5.34 0.03
CA GLY A 21 -6.37 -4.64 1.16
C GLY A 21 -4.86 -4.60 1.01
N LYS A 22 -4.32 -3.49 0.51
CA LYS A 22 -2.91 -3.18 0.66
C LYS A 22 -2.64 -3.12 2.17
N ALA A 23 -2.02 -4.17 2.71
CA ALA A 23 -1.56 -4.16 4.07
C ALA A 23 -0.60 -2.97 4.24
N MET A 24 -0.89 -2.10 5.22
CA MET A 24 0.08 -1.10 5.65
C MET A 24 1.26 -1.85 6.29
N LEU A 25 2.48 -1.46 5.95
CA LEU A 25 3.68 -2.03 6.55
C LEU A 25 3.76 -1.59 8.01
N ASN A 26 3.74 -2.53 8.96
CA ASN A 26 3.97 -2.22 10.36
C ASN A 26 5.44 -2.45 10.72
N VAL A 27 5.95 -1.67 11.67
CA VAL A 27 7.30 -1.87 12.21
C VAL A 27 7.35 -3.16 13.01
N GLY A 28 8.37 -3.99 12.75
CA GLY A 28 8.57 -5.27 13.43
C GLY A 28 7.97 -6.47 12.69
N ASP A 29 6.99 -6.26 11.82
CA ASP A 29 6.48 -7.31 10.95
C ASP A 29 7.54 -7.67 9.89
N PRO A 30 7.62 -8.95 9.48
CA PRO A 30 8.42 -9.34 8.34
C PRO A 30 8.04 -8.53 7.09
N ALA A 31 9.05 -7.99 6.39
CA ALA A 31 8.82 -7.30 5.13
C ALA A 31 8.16 -8.24 4.11
N PRO A 32 7.15 -7.78 3.34
CA PRO A 32 6.53 -8.59 2.30
C PRO A 32 7.55 -9.03 1.27
N ASP A 33 7.42 -10.26 0.80
CA ASP A 33 8.28 -10.74 -0.28
C ASP A 33 8.00 -9.97 -1.57
N PHE A 34 9.07 -9.66 -2.29
CA PHE A 34 9.01 -9.04 -3.61
C PHE A 34 10.16 -9.52 -4.47
N ASN A 35 9.97 -9.34 -5.77
CA ASN A 35 10.94 -9.57 -6.82
C ASN A 35 10.90 -8.39 -7.80
N ALA A 36 12.08 -7.93 -8.18
CA ALA A 36 12.27 -6.76 -9.03
C ALA A 36 13.42 -6.99 -10.00
N LEU A 37 13.44 -6.23 -11.10
CA LEU A 37 14.59 -6.18 -11.98
C LEU A 37 15.54 -5.08 -11.51
N ASN A 38 16.84 -5.39 -11.46
CA ASN A 38 17.85 -4.36 -11.27
C ASN A 38 18.16 -3.63 -12.58
N HIS A 39 19.07 -2.66 -12.53
CA HIS A 39 19.47 -1.85 -13.70
C HIS A 39 20.12 -2.66 -14.83
N ALA A 40 20.64 -3.86 -14.54
CA ALA A 40 21.20 -4.78 -15.52
C ALA A 40 20.16 -5.76 -16.09
N GLY A 41 18.89 -5.68 -15.67
CA GLY A 41 17.83 -6.59 -16.06
C GLY A 41 17.84 -7.93 -15.34
N ASN A 42 18.67 -8.09 -14.29
CA ASN A 42 18.69 -9.31 -13.48
C ASN A 42 17.57 -9.28 -12.45
N GLU A 43 16.90 -10.41 -12.23
CA GLU A 43 15.92 -10.57 -11.16
C GLU A 43 16.62 -10.55 -9.80
N VAL A 44 16.07 -9.76 -8.87
CA VAL A 44 16.50 -9.68 -7.47
C VAL A 44 15.29 -9.97 -6.59
N ARG A 45 15.42 -10.90 -5.66
CA ARG A 45 14.37 -11.25 -4.69
C ARG A 45 14.77 -10.76 -3.30
N LEU A 46 13.80 -10.31 -2.52
CA LEU A 46 14.07 -9.91 -1.12
C LEU A 46 14.61 -11.08 -0.27
N SER A 47 14.25 -12.32 -0.60
CA SER A 47 14.77 -13.54 0.04
C SER A 47 16.28 -13.68 -0.13
N ASP A 48 16.84 -13.19 -1.23
CA ASP A 48 18.25 -13.35 -1.55
C ASP A 48 19.13 -12.39 -0.72
N LEU A 49 18.50 -11.35 -0.14
CA LEU A 49 19.13 -10.33 0.71
C LEU A 49 19.00 -10.62 2.21
N ARG A 50 18.48 -11.80 2.60
CA ARG A 50 18.33 -12.20 4.01
C ARG A 50 19.71 -12.22 4.70
N GLY A 51 19.73 -11.83 5.98
CA GLY A 51 20.97 -11.68 6.75
C GLY A 51 21.68 -10.34 6.57
N SER A 52 21.26 -9.53 5.59
CA SER A 52 21.76 -8.16 5.40
C SER A 52 20.70 -7.12 5.79
N LYS A 53 21.15 -5.94 6.26
CA LYS A 53 20.26 -4.79 6.48
C LYS A 53 20.00 -4.10 5.15
N VAL A 54 18.73 -4.01 4.75
CA VAL A 54 18.32 -3.48 3.45
C VAL A 54 17.54 -2.18 3.64
N TRP A 55 17.83 -1.18 2.81
CA TRP A 55 17.02 0.04 2.66
C TRP A 55 16.31 0.00 1.31
N LEU A 56 14.98 0.13 1.31
CA LEU A 56 14.16 0.16 0.10
C LEU A 56 13.65 1.58 -0.14
N TRP A 57 14.03 2.17 -1.28
CA TRP A 57 13.64 3.52 -1.66
C TRP A 57 12.84 3.49 -2.96
N PHE A 58 11.58 3.92 -2.90
CA PHE A 58 10.71 4.13 -4.06
C PHE A 58 10.84 5.56 -4.60
N PHE A 59 10.98 5.71 -5.92
CA PHE A 59 11.01 7.01 -6.60
C PHE A 59 10.06 6.99 -7.81
N SER A 60 9.44 8.15 -8.10
CA SER A 60 8.32 8.26 -9.04
C SER A 60 8.74 8.25 -10.52
N SER A 61 9.96 8.72 -10.82
CA SER A 61 10.49 8.78 -12.18
C SER A 61 12.02 8.67 -12.15
N PRO A 62 12.65 7.93 -13.10
CA PRO A 62 14.12 7.78 -13.15
C PRO A 62 14.88 9.09 -13.38
N GLY A 63 14.19 10.17 -13.77
CA GLY A 63 14.80 11.42 -14.24
C GLY A 63 14.68 12.63 -13.32
N GLY A 64 14.16 12.48 -12.08
CA GLY A 64 14.21 13.52 -11.05
C GLY A 64 13.79 14.93 -11.50
N GLY A 65 12.55 15.10 -11.96
CA GLY A 65 11.94 16.42 -12.15
C GLY A 65 10.95 16.69 -11.03
N ASN A 66 11.38 17.33 -9.94
CA ASN A 66 10.53 17.82 -8.87
C ASN A 66 11.03 19.18 -8.39
#